data_AF-A0A1H5UJ19-F1
#
_entry.id   AF-A0A1H5UJ19-F1
#
_cell.length_a   1.000
_cell.length_b   1.000
_cell.length_c   1.000
_cell.angle_alpha   90.00
_cell.angle_beta   90.00
_cell.angle_gamma   90.00
#
_symmetry.space_group_name_H-M   'P 1'
#
loop_
_entity.id
_entity.type
_entity.pdbx_description
1 polymer ?
#
loop_
_entity_poly.entity_id
_entity_poly.type
_entity_poly.pdbx_seq_one_letter_code
_entity_poly.pdbx_strand_id
1 'polypeptide(L)'
;MNKYRLLLCSMMLISASASMAQGARNIRISEVLTNNTASIQDEFGEREAWIELENISFTTYNIRGMYLTTDRHVLDKEMSVPERIKRMSVIPNGDPRTQIGGRQHLVFFANSTPTKGKLHLSLPVPISEPVWIGFYNGNAVELIDSVTVPALAADQSYARHGNNWSIKKAENVTPGIENFIKTDETKDAKLKREDPHGFGITLLAMGIVFFCLAVLFIFFWFFGLIMAHLDTAKKVVNTQPIKTVTKTVEVTHDIAHATGNLLQDGLKTKGIDKELYIAVISMALKQYQEDVHDVESGIITIKARQSGWNIIK
;
A
#
# COMPACT_ATOMS: atom_id res chain seq x y z
N MET A 1 7.39 -25.73 14.56
CA MET A 1 7.13 -24.36 14.04
C MET A 1 6.46 -23.56 15.16
N ASN A 2 7.06 -22.46 15.64
CA ASN A 2 6.56 -21.74 16.83
C ASN A 2 5.13 -21.22 16.58
N LYS A 3 4.21 -21.45 17.53
CA LYS A 3 2.80 -21.03 17.50
C LYS A 3 2.59 -19.56 17.08
N TYR A 4 3.50 -18.67 17.46
CA TYR A 4 3.48 -17.25 17.06
C TYR A 4 3.79 -17.01 15.57
N ARG A 5 4.67 -17.83 14.96
CA ARG A 5 4.93 -17.76 13.51
C ARG A 5 3.75 -18.30 12.70
N LEU A 6 3.06 -19.33 13.20
CA LEU A 6 1.87 -19.86 12.55
C LEU A 6 0.73 -18.84 12.53
N LEU A 7 0.54 -18.12 13.64
CA LEU A 7 -0.47 -17.10 13.80
C LEU A 7 -0.18 -15.84 12.96
N LEU A 8 1.10 -15.45 12.82
CA LEU A 8 1.49 -14.34 11.95
C LEU A 8 1.29 -14.68 10.47
N CYS A 9 1.64 -15.91 10.06
CA CYS A 9 1.42 -16.37 8.70
C CYS A 9 -0.07 -16.48 8.35
N SER A 10 -0.91 -16.95 9.27
CA SER A 10 -2.36 -17.01 9.03
C SER A 10 -2.98 -15.62 8.92
N MET A 11 -2.53 -14.65 9.73
CA MET A 11 -3.01 -13.27 9.68
C MET A 11 -2.60 -12.54 8.38
N MET A 12 -1.39 -12.79 7.86
CA MET A 12 -0.96 -12.29 6.54
C MET A 12 -1.78 -12.89 5.39
N LEU A 13 -2.10 -14.18 5.45
CA LEU A 13 -2.89 -14.86 4.42
C LEU A 13 -4.35 -14.37 4.38
N ILE A 14 -4.95 -14.07 5.53
CA ILE A 14 -6.33 -13.53 5.59
C ILE A 14 -6.38 -12.09 5.04
N SER A 15 -5.33 -11.29 5.27
CA SER A 15 -5.26 -9.90 4.80
C SER A 15 -5.12 -9.79 3.28
N ALA A 16 -4.43 -10.73 2.63
CA ALA A 16 -4.22 -10.73 1.18
C ALA A 16 -5.49 -11.08 0.38
N SER A 17 -6.42 -11.85 0.96
CA SER A 17 -7.68 -12.24 0.31
C SER A 17 -8.66 -11.08 0.18
N ALA A 18 -8.67 -10.16 1.16
CA ALA A 18 -9.59 -9.03 1.17
C ALA A 18 -9.25 -7.96 0.11
N SER A 19 -7.98 -7.86 -0.31
CA SER A 19 -7.54 -6.85 -1.29
C SER A 19 -7.93 -7.14 -2.74
N MET A 20 -8.23 -8.38 -3.11
CA MET A 20 -8.48 -8.77 -4.51
C MET A 20 -9.91 -8.48 -4.99
N ALA A 21 -10.89 -8.43 -4.07
CA ALA A 21 -12.30 -8.21 -4.41
C ALA A 21 -12.70 -6.73 -4.53
N GLN A 22 -11.85 -5.80 -4.08
CA GLN A 22 -12.19 -4.37 -4.04
C GLN A 22 -12.28 -3.73 -5.43
N GLY A 23 -11.54 -4.25 -6.42
CA GLY A 23 -11.43 -3.65 -7.76
C GLY A 23 -12.74 -3.63 -8.55
N ALA A 24 -13.47 -4.75 -8.56
CA ALA A 24 -14.71 -4.89 -9.33
C ALA A 24 -15.81 -3.94 -8.84
N ARG A 25 -15.90 -3.73 -7.52
CA ARG A 25 -16.88 -2.86 -6.86
C ARG A 25 -16.69 -1.38 -7.16
N ASN A 26 -15.54 -1.00 -7.72
CA ASN A 26 -15.28 0.37 -8.16
C ASN A 26 -15.87 0.67 -9.54
N ILE A 27 -16.31 -0.35 -10.28
CA ILE A 27 -17.03 -0.16 -11.54
C ILE A 27 -18.52 -0.08 -11.23
N ARG A 28 -19.15 0.99 -11.70
CA ARG A 28 -20.54 1.26 -11.39
C ARG A 28 -21.28 1.80 -12.61
N ILE A 29 -22.60 1.65 -12.62
CA ILE A 29 -23.45 2.22 -13.67
C ILE A 29 -23.54 3.73 -13.42
N SER A 30 -23.15 4.52 -14.42
CA SER A 30 -23.07 5.99 -14.37
C SER A 30 -24.32 6.63 -14.94
N GLU A 31 -24.66 6.31 -16.19
CA GLU A 31 -25.72 6.96 -16.93
C GLU A 31 -26.40 5.96 -17.87
N VAL A 32 -27.71 6.08 -18.05
CA VAL A 32 -28.49 5.19 -18.91
C VAL A 32 -29.46 6.01 -19.74
N LEU A 33 -29.52 5.75 -21.04
CA LEU A 33 -30.48 6.35 -21.95
C LEU A 33 -31.20 5.25 -22.73
N THR A 34 -32.53 5.19 -22.61
CA THR A 34 -33.35 4.09 -23.15
C THR A 34 -33.94 4.37 -24.53
N ASN A 35 -34.16 5.64 -24.89
CA ASN A 35 -34.71 6.05 -26.18
C ASN A 35 -33.86 7.15 -26.81
N ASN A 36 -32.99 6.76 -27.74
CA ASN A 36 -32.02 7.64 -28.38
C ASN A 36 -32.51 8.08 -29.76
N THR A 37 -32.78 9.37 -29.94
CA THR A 37 -33.16 9.95 -31.24
C THR A 37 -32.24 11.09 -31.68
N ALA A 38 -31.54 11.73 -30.75
CA ALA A 38 -30.69 12.91 -30.97
C ALA A 38 -29.35 12.89 -30.19
N SER A 39 -29.12 11.93 -29.28
CA SER A 39 -27.87 11.82 -28.50
C SER A 39 -26.69 11.27 -29.33
N ILE A 40 -25.82 10.43 -28.74
CA ILE A 40 -24.68 9.82 -29.44
C ILE A 40 -25.14 8.85 -30.53
N GLN A 41 -24.33 8.76 -31.58
CA GLN A 41 -24.49 7.83 -32.68
C GLN A 41 -23.38 6.79 -32.60
N ASP A 42 -23.70 5.54 -32.92
CA ASP A 42 -22.70 4.48 -32.98
C ASP A 42 -21.81 4.58 -34.24
N GLU A 43 -20.83 3.69 -34.36
CA GLU A 43 -19.93 3.62 -35.50
C GLU A 43 -20.63 3.29 -36.85
N PHE A 44 -21.89 2.84 -36.81
CA PHE A 44 -22.70 2.46 -37.98
C PHE A 44 -23.74 3.52 -38.38
N GLY A 45 -23.82 4.62 -37.64
CA GLY A 45 -24.80 5.66 -37.91
C GLY A 45 -26.15 5.43 -37.22
N GLU A 46 -26.27 4.44 -36.34
CA GLU A 46 -27.50 4.14 -35.61
C GLU A 46 -27.51 4.82 -34.24
N ARG A 47 -28.72 5.07 -33.74
CA ARG A 47 -28.96 5.71 -32.45
C ARG A 47 -29.63 4.68 -31.55
N GLU A 48 -28.79 3.86 -30.95
CA GLU A 48 -29.22 2.81 -30.03
C GLU A 48 -29.34 3.36 -28.61
N ALA A 49 -30.15 2.67 -27.78
CA ALA A 49 -30.11 2.86 -26.34
C ALA A 49 -28.69 2.57 -25.83
N TRP A 50 -28.28 3.17 -24.73
CA TRP A 50 -26.93 2.94 -24.22
C TRP A 50 -26.87 3.03 -22.70
N ILE A 51 -25.86 2.34 -22.17
CA ILE A 51 -25.54 2.26 -20.75
C ILE A 51 -24.08 2.63 -20.60
N GLU A 52 -23.80 3.56 -19.70
CA GLU A 52 -22.45 3.96 -19.35
C GLU A 52 -22.03 3.32 -18.03
N LEU A 53 -20.82 2.75 -18.04
CA LEU A 53 -20.11 2.32 -16.85
C LEU A 53 -18.97 3.30 -16.55
N GLU A 54 -18.78 3.63 -15.28
CA GLU A 54 -17.66 4.45 -14.82
C GLU A 54 -16.78 3.68 -13.84
N ASN A 55 -15.48 3.99 -13.86
CA ASN A 55 -14.53 3.54 -12.87
C ASN A 55 -14.28 4.64 -11.84
N ILE A 56 -14.76 4.47 -10.62
CA ILE A 56 -14.61 5.47 -9.55
C ILE A 56 -13.21 5.48 -8.92
N SER A 57 -12.43 4.43 -9.16
CA SER A 57 -11.08 4.30 -8.63
C SER A 57 -10.08 5.12 -9.45
N PHE A 58 -8.84 5.22 -8.96
CA PHE A 58 -7.71 5.81 -9.69
C PHE A 58 -6.87 4.78 -10.45
N THR A 59 -7.26 3.51 -10.41
CA THR A 59 -6.53 2.40 -11.04
C THR A 59 -7.30 1.85 -12.22
N THR A 60 -6.59 1.45 -13.28
CA THR A 60 -7.22 0.78 -14.42
C THR A 60 -7.80 -0.57 -14.00
N TYR A 61 -9.02 -0.84 -14.44
CA TYR A 61 -9.70 -2.11 -14.20
C TYR A 61 -10.28 -2.66 -15.50
N ASN A 62 -10.14 -3.97 -15.70
CA ASN A 62 -10.61 -4.63 -16.92
C ASN A 62 -11.97 -5.30 -16.66
N ILE A 63 -12.99 -4.84 -17.37
CA ILE A 63 -14.37 -5.31 -17.21
C ILE A 63 -14.78 -6.39 -18.21
N ARG A 64 -13.84 -6.87 -19.02
CA ARG A 64 -14.11 -7.96 -19.97
C ARG A 64 -14.68 -9.20 -19.27
N GLY A 65 -15.62 -9.88 -19.91
CA GLY A 65 -16.25 -11.08 -19.36
C GLY A 65 -17.20 -10.83 -18.18
N MET A 66 -17.38 -9.58 -17.74
CA MET A 66 -18.46 -9.19 -16.84
C MET A 66 -19.79 -9.16 -17.59
N TYR A 67 -20.89 -9.05 -16.87
CA TYR A 67 -22.23 -9.26 -17.41
C TYR A 67 -23.17 -8.09 -17.10
N LEU A 68 -24.01 -7.74 -18.07
CA LEU A 68 -25.14 -6.82 -17.92
C LEU A 68 -26.44 -7.57 -18.17
N THR A 69 -27.50 -7.25 -17.44
CA THR A 69 -28.81 -7.90 -17.63
C THR A 69 -29.95 -6.97 -17.24
N THR A 70 -31.09 -7.15 -17.91
CA THR A 70 -32.35 -6.53 -17.56
C THR A 70 -33.36 -7.49 -16.93
N ASP A 71 -32.98 -8.78 -16.82
CA ASP A 71 -33.85 -9.82 -16.29
C ASP A 71 -33.68 -9.96 -14.77
N ARG A 72 -34.70 -9.56 -14.00
CA ARG A 72 -34.69 -9.69 -12.52
C ARG A 72 -34.69 -11.13 -12.03
N HIS A 73 -35.07 -12.13 -12.85
CA HIS A 73 -35.08 -13.53 -12.41
C HIS A 73 -33.67 -14.01 -12.04
N VAL A 74 -32.62 -13.39 -12.59
CA VAL A 74 -31.25 -13.69 -12.20
C VAL A 74 -30.93 -13.31 -10.75
N LEU A 75 -31.81 -12.64 -10.01
CA LEU A 75 -31.61 -12.41 -8.58
C LEU A 75 -31.90 -13.66 -7.73
N ASP A 76 -32.56 -14.67 -8.30
CA ASP A 76 -32.80 -15.94 -7.62
C ASP A 76 -31.47 -16.62 -7.25
N LYS A 77 -31.33 -17.00 -5.98
CA LYS A 77 -30.12 -17.62 -5.44
C LYS A 77 -30.01 -19.09 -5.83
N GLU A 78 -31.13 -19.75 -6.10
CA GLU A 78 -31.17 -21.17 -6.47
C GLU A 78 -30.88 -21.41 -7.96
N MET A 79 -30.89 -20.34 -8.77
CA MET A 79 -30.59 -20.41 -10.20
C MET A 79 -29.12 -20.78 -10.46
N SER A 80 -28.90 -21.86 -11.20
CA SER A 80 -27.57 -22.31 -11.62
C SER A 80 -26.83 -21.27 -12.47
N VAL A 81 -25.49 -21.27 -12.38
CA VAL A 81 -24.63 -20.33 -13.12
C VAL A 81 -24.83 -20.39 -14.64
N PRO A 82 -24.91 -21.57 -15.30
CA PRO A 82 -25.13 -21.63 -16.75
C PRO A 82 -26.48 -21.03 -17.17
N GLU A 83 -27.52 -21.25 -16.37
CA GLU A 83 -28.87 -20.74 -16.65
C GLU A 83 -28.95 -19.23 -16.46
N ARG A 84 -28.19 -18.72 -15.50
CA ARG A 84 -28.00 -17.29 -15.25
C ARG A 84 -27.27 -16.60 -16.40
N ILE A 85 -26.17 -17.17 -16.88
CA ILE A 85 -25.39 -16.61 -18.01
C ILE A 85 -26.26 -16.45 -19.26
N LYS A 86 -27.17 -17.39 -19.55
CA LYS A 86 -28.09 -17.28 -20.71
C LYS A 86 -29.03 -16.06 -20.65
N ARG A 87 -29.31 -15.54 -19.45
CA ARG A 87 -30.17 -14.35 -19.22
C ARG A 87 -29.38 -13.06 -19.12
N MET A 88 -28.07 -13.11 -19.35
CA MET A 88 -27.17 -11.98 -19.24
C MET A 88 -26.44 -11.74 -20.57
N SER A 89 -26.15 -10.48 -20.85
CA SER A 89 -25.28 -10.07 -21.94
C SER A 89 -23.85 -9.97 -21.41
N VAL A 90 -22.92 -10.72 -22.03
CA VAL A 90 -21.50 -10.69 -21.67
C VAL A 90 -20.80 -9.53 -22.36
N ILE A 91 -19.91 -8.84 -21.67
CA ILE A 91 -18.98 -7.89 -22.27
C ILE A 91 -17.89 -8.67 -23.03
N PRO A 92 -17.84 -8.60 -24.38
CA PRO A 92 -16.93 -9.41 -25.17
C PRO A 92 -15.43 -9.14 -24.89
N ASN A 93 -14.61 -10.16 -25.10
CA ASN A 93 -13.17 -10.08 -24.89
C ASN A 93 -12.42 -9.40 -26.05
N GLY A 94 -11.26 -8.84 -25.73
CA GLY A 94 -10.26 -8.40 -26.71
C GLY A 94 -10.54 -7.04 -27.33
N ASP A 95 -11.36 -6.19 -26.71
CA ASP A 95 -11.35 -4.76 -26.99
C ASP A 95 -10.46 -4.08 -25.94
N PRO A 96 -9.42 -3.31 -26.33
CA PRO A 96 -8.60 -2.59 -25.36
C PRO A 96 -9.41 -1.57 -24.54
N ARG A 97 -10.53 -1.04 -25.07
CA ARG A 97 -11.42 -0.08 -24.38
C ARG A 97 -12.08 -0.68 -23.13
N THR A 98 -12.20 -2.01 -23.04
CA THR A 98 -12.70 -2.69 -21.82
C THR A 98 -11.75 -2.58 -20.62
N GLN A 99 -10.53 -2.06 -20.82
CA GLN A 99 -9.66 -1.59 -19.74
C GLN A 99 -9.99 -0.15 -19.39
N ILE A 100 -10.93 0.04 -18.47
CA ILE A 100 -11.36 1.37 -18.05
C ILE A 100 -10.33 1.93 -17.09
N GLY A 101 -9.63 3.00 -17.51
CA GLY A 101 -8.69 3.72 -16.66
C GLY A 101 -9.37 4.32 -15.42
N GLY A 102 -8.57 4.74 -14.45
CA GLY A 102 -9.12 5.42 -13.27
C GLY A 102 -9.89 6.69 -13.67
N ARG A 103 -11.08 6.90 -13.09
CA ARG A 103 -11.97 8.03 -13.39
C ARG A 103 -12.44 8.12 -14.85
N GLN A 104 -12.36 7.02 -15.60
CA GLN A 104 -12.85 6.96 -16.98
C GLN A 104 -14.22 6.31 -17.07
N HIS A 105 -14.86 6.55 -18.21
CA HIS A 105 -16.20 6.10 -18.56
C HIS A 105 -16.12 5.24 -19.82
N LEU A 106 -17.01 4.26 -19.94
CA LEU A 106 -17.18 3.46 -21.15
C LEU A 106 -18.66 3.25 -21.42
N VAL A 107 -19.06 3.57 -22.64
CA VAL A 107 -20.43 3.42 -23.12
C VAL A 107 -20.59 2.08 -23.84
N PHE A 108 -21.69 1.40 -23.55
CA PHE A 108 -22.16 0.21 -24.24
C PHE A 108 -23.50 0.49 -24.89
N PHE A 109 -23.64 0.16 -26.16
CA PHE A 109 -24.91 0.23 -26.87
C PHE A 109 -25.76 -1.00 -26.53
N ALA A 110 -26.99 -0.77 -26.12
CA ALA A 110 -28.00 -1.77 -25.81
C ALA A 110 -28.96 -1.94 -27.00
N ASN A 111 -29.82 -2.95 -26.95
CA ASN A 111 -30.69 -3.35 -28.07
C ASN A 111 -29.92 -3.66 -29.37
N SER A 112 -28.65 -4.01 -29.25
CA SER A 112 -27.75 -4.17 -30.39
C SER A 112 -27.32 -5.63 -30.59
N THR A 113 -26.44 -5.84 -31.56
CA THR A 113 -25.87 -7.15 -31.87
C THR A 113 -24.35 -7.13 -31.72
N PRO A 114 -23.74 -8.14 -31.07
CA PRO A 114 -22.28 -8.27 -30.96
C PRO A 114 -21.54 -8.31 -32.30
N THR A 115 -22.23 -8.53 -33.41
CA THR A 115 -21.68 -8.47 -34.77
C THR A 115 -21.28 -7.05 -35.19
N LYS A 116 -21.91 -6.02 -34.62
CA LYS A 116 -21.54 -4.61 -34.87
C LYS A 116 -20.27 -4.22 -34.14
N GLY A 117 -20.00 -4.82 -32.98
CA GLY A 117 -18.75 -4.60 -32.28
C GLY A 117 -18.81 -5.04 -30.83
N LYS A 118 -17.68 -4.87 -30.14
CA LYS A 118 -17.51 -5.34 -28.76
C LYS A 118 -18.18 -4.42 -27.72
N LEU A 119 -18.61 -3.23 -28.13
CA LEU A 119 -19.41 -2.32 -27.30
C LEU A 119 -20.92 -2.45 -27.56
N HIS A 120 -21.32 -3.29 -28.51
CA HIS A 120 -22.72 -3.54 -28.87
C HIS A 120 -23.21 -4.79 -28.17
N LEU A 121 -24.11 -4.62 -27.21
CA LEU A 121 -24.63 -5.68 -26.38
C LEU A 121 -26.05 -6.05 -26.80
N SER A 122 -26.30 -7.36 -26.90
CA SER A 122 -27.67 -7.89 -26.97
C SER A 122 -28.28 -7.85 -25.58
N LEU A 123 -28.66 -6.65 -25.16
CA LEU A 123 -29.31 -6.36 -23.90
C LEU A 123 -30.66 -5.70 -24.19
N PRO A 124 -31.79 -6.35 -23.91
CA PRO A 124 -33.10 -5.80 -24.19
C PRO A 124 -33.43 -4.68 -23.20
N VAL A 125 -33.61 -3.47 -23.71
CA VAL A 125 -33.96 -2.25 -22.97
C VAL A 125 -35.25 -1.68 -23.59
N PRO A 126 -36.37 -1.69 -22.85
CA PRO A 126 -37.63 -1.18 -23.36
C PRO A 126 -37.63 0.35 -23.48
N ILE A 127 -38.39 0.86 -24.43
CA ILE A 127 -38.58 2.29 -24.66
C ILE A 127 -39.74 2.79 -23.78
N SER A 128 -39.57 3.91 -23.09
CA SER A 128 -40.62 4.57 -22.30
C SER A 128 -41.24 3.72 -21.18
N GLU A 129 -40.57 2.66 -20.73
CA GLU A 129 -41.00 1.80 -19.62
C GLU A 129 -39.90 1.70 -18.55
N PRO A 130 -40.26 1.51 -17.27
CA PRO A 130 -39.27 1.28 -16.23
C PRO A 130 -38.51 -0.03 -16.47
N VAL A 131 -37.18 0.01 -16.36
CA VAL A 131 -36.32 -1.16 -16.56
C VAL A 131 -35.32 -1.29 -15.42
N TRP A 132 -35.12 -2.51 -14.94
CA TRP A 132 -34.03 -2.81 -14.00
C TRP A 132 -32.81 -3.23 -14.79
N ILE A 133 -31.64 -2.74 -14.40
CA ILE A 133 -30.37 -3.09 -15.00
C ILE A 133 -29.46 -3.56 -13.88
N GLY A 134 -28.95 -4.78 -14.00
CA GLY A 134 -27.97 -5.37 -13.10
C GLY A 134 -26.62 -5.51 -13.79
N PHE A 135 -25.56 -5.14 -13.08
CA PHE A 135 -24.17 -5.34 -13.49
C PHE A 135 -23.53 -6.39 -12.58
N TYR A 136 -23.04 -7.48 -13.18
CA TYR A 136 -22.53 -8.65 -12.50
C TYR A 136 -21.06 -8.89 -12.82
N ASN A 137 -20.35 -9.45 -11.84
CA ASN A 137 -18.96 -9.85 -11.99
C ASN A 137 -18.80 -10.99 -13.01
N GLY A 138 -17.57 -11.27 -13.45
CA GLY A 138 -17.28 -12.33 -14.41
C GLY A 138 -17.61 -13.75 -13.95
N ASN A 139 -17.94 -13.95 -12.67
CA ASN A 139 -18.49 -15.21 -12.17
C ASN A 139 -20.01 -15.37 -12.42
N ALA A 140 -20.66 -14.35 -12.99
CA ALA A 140 -22.10 -14.21 -13.21
C ALA A 140 -22.98 -14.23 -11.94
N VAL A 141 -22.46 -14.52 -10.75
CA VAL A 141 -23.24 -14.65 -9.51
C VAL A 141 -23.20 -13.36 -8.69
N GLU A 142 -22.04 -12.72 -8.59
CA GLU A 142 -21.85 -11.56 -7.75
C GLU A 142 -22.41 -10.30 -8.43
N LEU A 143 -23.49 -9.75 -7.89
CA LEU A 143 -24.02 -8.45 -8.28
C LEU A 143 -23.07 -7.35 -7.81
N ILE A 144 -22.50 -6.60 -8.75
CA ILE A 144 -21.60 -5.48 -8.49
C ILE A 144 -22.40 -4.20 -8.23
N ASP A 145 -23.30 -3.85 -9.15
CA ASP A 145 -24.13 -2.66 -9.08
C ASP A 145 -25.48 -2.89 -9.80
N SER A 146 -26.50 -2.12 -9.44
CA SER A 146 -27.78 -2.16 -10.14
C SER A 146 -28.54 -0.85 -10.06
N VAL A 147 -29.42 -0.62 -11.01
CA VAL A 147 -30.30 0.55 -11.07
C VAL A 147 -31.67 0.16 -11.59
N THR A 148 -32.73 0.77 -11.05
CA THR A 148 -34.05 0.75 -11.69
C THR A 148 -34.24 2.10 -12.38
N VAL A 149 -34.18 2.10 -13.70
CA VAL A 149 -34.39 3.29 -14.53
C VAL A 149 -35.90 3.52 -14.66
N PRO A 150 -36.41 4.73 -14.36
CA PRO A 150 -37.82 5.03 -14.57
C PRO A 150 -38.15 5.11 -16.07
N ALA A 151 -39.43 5.24 -16.42
CA ALA A 151 -39.80 5.56 -17.80
C ALA A 151 -39.20 6.93 -18.19
N LEU A 152 -38.36 6.94 -19.23
CA LEU A 152 -37.70 8.13 -19.74
C LEU A 152 -38.37 8.57 -21.06
N ALA A 153 -38.44 9.88 -21.30
CA ALA A 153 -38.80 10.40 -22.61
C ALA A 153 -37.63 10.24 -23.60
N ALA A 154 -37.89 10.50 -24.88
CA ALA A 154 -36.84 10.52 -25.91
C ALA A 154 -35.69 11.47 -25.50
N ASP A 155 -34.46 10.99 -25.69
CA ASP A 155 -33.20 11.67 -25.42
C ASP A 155 -32.98 12.09 -23.95
N GLN A 156 -33.82 11.62 -23.03
CA GLN A 156 -33.54 11.75 -21.60
C GLN A 156 -32.69 10.60 -21.14
N SER A 157 -31.71 10.91 -20.29
CA SER A 157 -30.91 9.92 -19.60
C SER A 157 -31.20 9.94 -18.10
N TYR A 158 -30.91 8.84 -17.43
CA TYR A 158 -30.91 8.72 -16.00
C TYR A 158 -29.47 8.62 -15.52
N ALA A 159 -29.01 9.65 -14.82
CA ALA A 159 -27.61 9.84 -14.49
C ALA A 159 -27.38 9.80 -12.98
N ARG A 160 -26.28 9.18 -12.57
CA ARG A 160 -25.87 9.01 -11.17
C ARG A 160 -25.04 10.22 -10.70
N HIS A 161 -25.33 10.68 -9.49
CA HIS A 161 -24.55 11.67 -8.73
C HIS A 161 -24.15 11.12 -7.36
N GLY A 162 -22.93 10.60 -7.24
CA GLY A 162 -22.53 9.88 -6.03
C GLY A 162 -23.42 8.66 -5.84
N ASN A 163 -24.36 8.73 -4.88
CA ASN A 163 -25.34 7.67 -4.62
C ASN A 163 -26.77 8.02 -5.08
N ASN A 164 -27.01 9.26 -5.49
CA ASN A 164 -28.32 9.72 -5.93
C ASN A 164 -28.45 9.56 -7.45
N TRP A 165 -29.68 9.48 -7.94
CA TRP A 165 -29.97 9.42 -9.36
C TRP A 165 -30.93 10.53 -9.75
N SER A 166 -30.76 11.06 -10.96
CA SER A 166 -31.58 12.15 -11.49
C SER A 166 -31.80 11.99 -12.98
N ILE A 167 -32.99 12.37 -13.45
CA ILE A 167 -33.29 12.43 -14.88
C ILE A 167 -32.64 13.69 -15.45
N LYS A 168 -31.83 13.52 -16.50
CA LYS A 168 -31.24 14.61 -17.28
C LYS A 168 -32.08 14.82 -18.53
N LYS A 169 -32.25 16.10 -18.89
CA LYS A 169 -32.83 16.50 -20.18
C LYS A 169 -31.82 16.25 -21.29
N ALA A 170 -32.29 16.15 -22.53
CA ALA A 170 -31.47 15.93 -23.73
C ALA A 170 -30.25 16.85 -23.85
N GLU A 171 -30.39 18.12 -23.46
CA GLU A 171 -29.31 19.12 -23.49
C GLU A 171 -28.20 18.90 -22.44
N ASN A 172 -28.44 18.06 -21.43
CA ASN A 172 -27.55 17.82 -20.29
C ASN A 172 -27.13 16.36 -20.17
N VAL A 173 -27.29 15.56 -21.23
CA VAL A 173 -26.80 14.18 -21.31
C VAL A 173 -25.28 14.20 -21.45
N THR A 174 -24.58 13.36 -20.72
CA THR A 174 -23.13 13.50 -20.47
C THR A 174 -22.33 12.24 -20.81
N PRO A 175 -22.43 11.74 -22.06
CA PRO A 175 -21.76 10.51 -22.44
C PRO A 175 -20.24 10.69 -22.43
N GLY A 176 -19.53 9.78 -21.77
CA GLY A 176 -18.08 9.71 -21.69
C GLY A 176 -17.45 10.66 -20.68
N ILE A 177 -18.23 11.42 -19.91
CA ILE A 177 -17.73 12.40 -18.93
C ILE A 177 -18.52 12.33 -17.62
N GLU A 178 -18.08 13.09 -16.61
CA GLU A 178 -18.81 13.13 -15.33
C GLU A 178 -20.20 13.78 -15.49
N ASN A 179 -21.22 13.12 -14.94
CA ASN A 179 -22.63 13.52 -15.00
C ASN A 179 -22.96 14.91 -14.45
N PHE A 180 -22.04 15.51 -13.70
CA PHE A 180 -22.21 16.80 -13.04
C PHE A 180 -20.99 17.67 -13.32
N ILE A 181 -21.11 18.46 -14.37
CA ILE A 181 -20.13 19.49 -14.71
C ILE A 181 -20.29 20.60 -13.68
N LYS A 182 -19.39 20.65 -12.70
CA LYS A 182 -19.24 21.83 -11.86
C LYS A 182 -18.60 22.92 -12.71
N THR A 183 -19.41 23.85 -13.19
CA THR A 183 -18.93 25.14 -13.72
C THR A 183 -18.50 26.05 -12.57
N ASP A 184 -17.66 25.52 -11.68
CA ASP A 184 -17.01 26.33 -10.65
C ASP A 184 -15.88 27.15 -11.31
N GLU A 185 -15.50 28.26 -10.68
CA GLU A 185 -14.32 29.03 -11.07
C GLU A 185 -13.10 28.10 -11.20
N THR A 186 -12.25 28.33 -12.21
CA THR A 186 -11.04 27.52 -12.40
C THR A 186 -10.19 27.53 -11.13
N LYS A 187 -9.47 26.45 -10.84
CA LYS A 187 -8.61 26.37 -9.63
C LYS A 187 -7.67 27.56 -9.52
N ASP A 188 -7.16 28.06 -10.65
CA ASP A 188 -6.30 29.23 -10.73
C ASP A 188 -7.03 30.53 -10.37
N ALA A 189 -8.29 30.69 -10.81
CA ALA A 189 -9.12 31.84 -10.47
C ALA A 189 -9.47 31.82 -8.97
N LYS A 190 -9.86 30.65 -8.44
CA LYS A 190 -10.13 30.46 -7.02
C LYS A 190 -8.89 30.76 -6.17
N LEU A 191 -7.72 30.27 -6.59
CA LEU A 191 -6.45 30.48 -5.90
C LEU A 191 -6.02 31.95 -5.92
N LYS A 192 -6.14 32.63 -7.06
CA LYS A 192 -5.86 34.08 -7.17
C LYS A 192 -6.82 34.92 -6.32
N ARG A 193 -8.05 34.46 -6.10
CA ARG A 193 -9.02 35.13 -5.23
C ARG A 193 -8.71 34.92 -3.75
N GLU A 194 -8.36 33.69 -3.36
CA GLU A 194 -8.14 33.31 -1.96
C GLU A 194 -6.74 33.70 -1.46
N ASP A 195 -5.73 33.68 -2.33
CA ASP A 195 -4.35 34.09 -2.02
C ASP A 195 -3.75 34.95 -3.16
N PRO A 196 -4.17 36.22 -3.29
CA PRO A 196 -3.72 37.11 -4.37
C PRO A 196 -2.20 37.34 -4.40
N HIS A 197 -1.55 37.25 -3.23
CA HIS A 197 -0.12 37.51 -3.06
C HIS A 197 0.73 36.23 -2.95
N GLY A 198 0.11 35.06 -2.81
CA GLY A 198 0.79 33.75 -2.74
C GLY A 198 1.37 33.36 -1.37
N PHE A 199 1.05 34.10 -0.30
CA PHE A 199 1.62 33.85 1.03
C PHE A 199 1.18 32.52 1.63
N GLY A 200 -0.07 32.13 1.43
CA GLY A 200 -0.63 30.88 1.94
C GLY A 200 0.04 29.67 1.29
N ILE A 201 0.25 29.72 -0.03
CA ILE A 201 0.94 28.65 -0.77
C ILE A 201 2.40 28.54 -0.31
N THR A 202 3.11 29.66 -0.16
CA THR A 202 4.51 29.67 0.27
C THR A 202 4.69 29.10 1.68
N LEU A 203 3.83 29.50 2.64
CA LEU A 203 3.90 28.99 4.01
C LEU A 203 3.62 27.48 4.07
N LEU A 204 2.64 26.99 3.30
CA LEU A 204 2.31 25.57 3.24
C LEU A 204 3.46 24.75 2.63
N ALA A 205 4.08 25.26 1.54
CA ALA A 205 5.23 24.63 0.91
C ALA A 205 6.43 24.55 1.88
N MET A 206 6.78 25.66 2.54
CA MET A 206 7.85 25.66 3.55
C MET A 206 7.53 24.72 4.71
N GLY A 207 6.28 24.71 5.20
CA GLY A 207 5.84 23.85 6.30
C GLY A 207 6.02 22.36 6.01
N ILE A 208 5.66 21.89 4.81
CA ILE A 208 5.84 20.48 4.41
C ILE A 208 7.32 20.10 4.34
N VAL A 209 8.18 20.99 3.83
CA VAL A 209 9.63 20.74 3.76
C VAL A 209 10.23 20.59 5.17
N PHE A 210 9.92 21.51 6.08
CA PHE A 210 10.37 21.41 7.47
C PHE A 210 9.80 20.17 8.18
N PHE A 211 8.55 19.81 7.90
CA PHE A 211 7.94 18.60 8.44
C PHE A 211 8.67 17.32 8.00
N CYS A 212 8.98 17.19 6.70
CA CYS A 212 9.78 16.07 6.19
C CYS A 212 11.17 15.98 6.83
N LEU A 213 11.86 17.12 6.99
CA LEU A 213 13.16 17.17 7.66
C LEU A 213 13.07 16.79 9.15
N ALA A 214 12.00 17.22 9.83
CA ALA A 214 11.76 16.86 11.23
C ALA A 214 11.52 15.35 11.41
N VAL A 215 10.75 14.72 10.51
CA VAL A 215 10.53 13.27 10.52
C VAL A 215 11.84 12.52 10.29
N LEU A 216 12.65 12.95 9.32
CA LEU A 216 13.98 12.34 9.08
C LEU A 216 14.90 12.51 10.29
N PHE A 217 14.90 13.68 10.93
CA PHE A 217 15.66 13.92 12.15
C PHE A 217 15.26 12.97 13.29
N ILE A 218 13.95 12.80 13.53
CA ILE A 218 13.44 11.87 14.55
C ILE A 218 13.88 10.43 14.24
N PHE A 219 13.83 10.02 12.98
CA PHE A 219 14.27 8.69 12.56
C PHE A 219 15.77 8.46 12.84
N PHE A 220 16.64 9.39 12.45
CA PHE A 220 18.08 9.29 12.71
C PHE A 220 18.41 9.39 14.19
N TRP A 221 17.69 10.22 14.94
CA TRP A 221 17.86 10.34 16.39
C TRP A 221 17.52 9.02 17.10
N PHE A 222 16.39 8.41 16.77
CA PHE A 222 16.00 7.11 17.33
C PHE A 222 16.98 5.99 16.93
N PHE A 223 17.40 5.97 15.67
CA PHE A 223 18.41 5.03 15.18
C PHE A 223 19.76 5.19 15.90
N GLY A 224 20.19 6.43 16.12
CA GLY A 224 21.41 6.75 16.86
C GLY A 224 21.35 6.29 18.32
N LEU A 225 20.19 6.47 18.99
CA LEU A 225 19.98 5.96 20.35
C LEU A 225 20.12 4.43 20.41
N ILE A 226 19.48 3.71 19.47
CA ILE A 226 19.57 2.24 19.42
C ILE A 226 21.01 1.79 19.17
N MET A 227 21.72 2.40 18.22
CA MET A 227 23.12 2.05 17.93
C MET A 227 24.04 2.29 19.13
N ALA A 228 23.87 3.41 19.84
CA ALA A 228 24.64 3.69 21.06
C ALA A 228 24.42 2.64 22.16
N HIS A 229 23.17 2.17 22.33
CA HIS A 229 22.87 1.08 23.26
C HIS A 229 23.47 -0.26 22.82
N LEU A 230 23.42 -0.58 21.52
CA LEU A 230 24.02 -1.81 20.97
C LEU A 230 25.55 -1.82 21.09
N ASP A 231 26.21 -0.69 20.88
CA ASP A 231 27.66 -0.59 21.02
C ASP A 231 28.10 -0.68 22.49
N THR A 232 27.31 -0.12 23.40
CA THR A 232 27.55 -0.28 24.85
C THR A 232 27.37 -1.74 25.28
N ALA A 233 26.35 -2.44 24.77
CA ALA A 233 26.14 -3.86 25.04
C ALA A 233 27.25 -4.75 24.45
N LYS A 234 27.75 -4.44 23.25
CA LYS A 234 28.88 -5.16 22.63
C LYS A 234 30.19 -4.96 23.39
N LYS A 235 30.44 -3.76 23.95
CA LYS A 235 31.61 -3.50 24.81
C LYS A 235 31.57 -4.31 26.10
N VAL A 236 30.39 -4.46 26.72
CA VAL A 236 30.23 -5.26 27.95
C VAL A 236 30.39 -6.76 27.68
N VAL A 237 29.96 -7.27 26.52
CA VAL A 237 30.08 -8.70 26.16
C VAL A 237 31.51 -9.08 25.73
N ASN A 238 32.27 -8.18 25.08
CA ASN A 238 33.67 -8.42 24.72
C ASN A 238 34.67 -8.16 25.86
N THR A 239 34.23 -7.56 26.97
CA THR A 239 35.03 -7.50 28.20
C THR A 239 34.87 -8.82 28.94
N GLN A 240 35.53 -9.87 28.43
CA GLN A 240 35.67 -11.14 29.15
C GLN A 240 36.34 -10.87 30.51
N PRO A 241 35.90 -11.51 31.61
CA PRO A 241 36.57 -11.40 32.89
C PRO A 241 38.00 -11.90 32.73
N ILE A 242 38.96 -11.17 33.32
CA ILE A 242 40.37 -11.54 33.41
C ILE A 242 40.45 -13.02 33.76
N LYS A 243 40.80 -13.87 32.77
CA LYS A 243 41.22 -15.24 33.04
C LYS A 243 42.52 -15.10 33.82
N THR A 244 42.46 -15.34 35.13
CA THR A 244 43.63 -15.63 35.95
C THR A 244 44.37 -16.78 35.29
N VAL A 245 45.43 -16.45 34.55
CA VAL A 245 46.33 -17.42 33.95
C VAL A 245 47.09 -18.07 35.09
N THR A 246 46.63 -19.26 35.47
CA THR A 246 47.38 -20.29 36.17
C THR A 246 48.60 -20.68 35.33
N LYS A 247 49.69 -19.93 35.47
CA LYS A 247 51.06 -20.37 35.13
C LYS A 247 52.07 -19.75 36.10
N THR A 248 52.08 -20.27 37.31
CA THR A 248 53.25 -20.28 38.21
C THR A 248 52.95 -21.25 39.36
N VAL A 249 52.78 -22.52 39.00
CA VAL A 249 53.29 -23.59 39.85
C VAL A 249 54.82 -23.47 39.75
N GLU A 250 55.51 -23.44 40.89
CA GLU A 250 56.95 -23.20 41.08
C GLU A 250 57.44 -21.78 41.45
N VAL A 251 56.65 -20.92 42.10
CA VAL A 251 57.21 -19.93 43.06
C VAL A 251 56.22 -19.64 44.20
N THR A 252 55.58 -20.67 44.74
CA THR A 252 54.46 -20.54 45.70
C THR A 252 54.78 -21.12 47.07
N HIS A 253 55.93 -20.79 47.64
CA HIS A 253 56.11 -20.90 49.10
C HIS A 253 56.67 -19.62 49.74
N ASP A 254 57.48 -18.84 49.04
CA ASP A 254 58.13 -17.68 49.69
C ASP A 254 57.34 -16.37 49.59
N ILE A 255 56.52 -16.19 48.54
CA ILE A 255 55.78 -14.93 48.30
C ILE A 255 54.44 -14.89 49.06
N ALA A 256 53.86 -16.05 49.39
CA ALA A 256 52.64 -16.14 50.20
C ALA A 256 52.89 -15.70 51.65
N HIS A 257 54.07 -15.99 52.20
CA HIS A 257 54.47 -15.54 53.53
C HIS A 257 54.78 -14.02 53.59
N ALA A 258 55.37 -13.45 52.52
CA ALA A 258 55.60 -12.01 52.46
C ALA A 258 54.29 -11.21 52.36
N THR A 259 53.30 -11.72 51.62
CA THR A 259 52.01 -11.03 51.41
C THR A 259 51.11 -11.09 52.64
N GLY A 260 51.11 -12.20 53.38
CA GLY A 260 50.40 -12.33 54.65
C GLY A 260 50.96 -11.41 55.74
N ASN A 261 52.29 -11.24 55.77
CA ASN A 261 52.94 -10.34 56.72
C ASN A 261 52.75 -8.86 56.36
N LEU A 262 52.75 -8.48 55.08
CA LEU A 262 52.51 -7.10 54.65
C LEU A 262 51.08 -6.62 54.95
N LEU A 263 50.09 -7.52 54.79
CA LEU A 263 48.69 -7.25 55.12
C LEU A 263 48.46 -7.14 56.63
N GLN A 264 49.21 -7.88 57.44
CA GLN A 264 49.12 -7.81 58.90
C GLN A 264 49.88 -6.60 59.48
N ASP A 265 50.97 -6.17 58.83
CA ASP A 265 51.76 -5.00 59.23
C ASP A 265 51.06 -3.68 58.84
N GLY A 266 50.37 -3.65 57.70
CA GLY A 266 49.49 -2.54 57.29
C GLY A 266 48.19 -2.42 58.10
N LEU A 267 47.81 -3.45 58.86
CA LEU A 267 46.68 -3.40 59.80
C LEU A 267 47.09 -2.83 61.17
N LYS A 268 48.38 -2.91 61.54
CA LYS A 268 48.92 -2.41 62.82
C LYS A 268 49.51 -1.00 62.72
N THR A 269 50.00 -0.61 61.56
CA THR A 269 50.43 0.77 61.29
C THR A 269 49.24 1.58 60.78
N LYS A 270 48.79 2.57 61.56
CA LYS A 270 47.82 3.56 61.08
C LYS A 270 48.40 4.26 59.85
N GLY A 271 47.83 3.96 58.69
CA GLY A 271 47.77 4.90 57.58
C GLY A 271 48.51 4.47 56.32
N ILE A 272 47.82 3.69 55.49
CA ILE A 272 47.65 4.07 54.08
C ILE A 272 46.19 3.77 53.74
N ASP A 273 45.44 4.79 53.32
CA ASP A 273 44.00 4.69 53.11
C ASP A 273 43.67 3.61 52.07
N LYS A 274 42.63 2.81 52.37
CA LYS A 274 42.09 1.80 51.46
C LYS A 274 41.74 2.39 50.09
N GLU A 275 41.33 3.66 50.07
CA GLU A 275 41.07 4.43 48.85
C GLU A 275 42.33 4.63 48.01
N LEU A 276 43.49 4.87 48.62
CA LEU A 276 44.74 5.05 47.90
C LEU A 276 45.18 3.75 47.22
N TYR A 277 45.02 2.61 47.89
CA TYR A 277 45.29 1.31 47.27
C TYR A 277 44.36 1.03 46.09
N ILE A 278 43.07 1.30 46.26
CA ILE A 278 42.08 1.15 45.17
C ILE A 278 42.43 2.10 44.03
N ALA A 279 42.83 3.35 44.32
CA ALA A 279 43.21 4.35 43.34
C ALA A 279 44.48 3.95 42.56
N VAL A 280 45.50 3.42 43.24
CA VAL A 280 46.74 2.97 42.58
C VAL A 280 46.49 1.73 41.73
N ILE A 281 45.70 0.76 42.22
CA ILE A 281 45.35 -0.44 41.45
C ILE A 281 44.49 -0.06 40.23
N SER A 282 43.52 0.84 40.40
CA SER A 282 42.67 1.29 39.29
C SER A 282 43.43 2.17 38.29
N MET A 283 44.38 2.98 38.74
CA MET A 283 45.28 3.74 37.87
C MET A 283 46.24 2.82 37.10
N ALA A 284 46.80 1.79 37.74
CA ALA A 284 47.64 0.81 37.07
C ALA A 284 46.85 -0.02 36.03
N LEU A 285 45.61 -0.41 36.36
CA LEU A 285 44.71 -1.09 35.42
C LEU A 285 44.32 -0.18 34.25
N LYS A 286 44.01 1.09 34.52
CA LYS A 286 43.69 2.08 33.48
C LYS A 286 44.87 2.29 32.54
N GLN A 287 46.07 2.46 33.09
CA GLN A 287 47.27 2.64 32.29
C GLN A 287 47.59 1.40 31.45
N TYR A 288 47.42 0.18 32.00
CA TYR A 288 47.53 -1.05 31.22
C TYR A 288 46.50 -1.14 30.08
N GLN A 289 45.28 -0.62 30.28
CA GLN A 289 44.21 -0.67 29.30
C GLN A 289 44.33 0.41 28.21
N GLU A 290 44.94 1.56 28.55
CA GLU A 290 45.24 2.66 27.61
C GLU A 290 46.56 2.42 26.85
N ASP A 291 47.53 1.71 27.43
CA ASP A 291 48.84 1.38 26.82
C ASP A 291 48.77 0.14 25.88
N VAL A 292 47.57 -0.40 25.66
CA VAL A 292 47.29 -1.32 24.54
C VAL A 292 47.05 -0.50 23.26
N HIS A 293 48.03 0.31 22.86
CA HIS A 293 48.09 0.70 21.46
C HIS A 293 48.32 -0.58 20.63
N ASP A 294 47.57 -0.72 19.54
CA ASP A 294 47.71 -1.85 18.60
C ASP A 294 49.17 -1.93 18.15
N VAL A 295 49.97 -2.80 18.78
CA VAL A 295 51.24 -3.24 18.22
C VAL A 295 50.86 -4.18 17.09
N GLU A 296 50.45 -3.61 15.96
CA GLU A 296 50.30 -4.35 14.71
C GLU A 296 51.64 -5.03 14.45
N SER A 297 51.68 -6.36 14.52
CA SER A 297 52.79 -7.09 13.91
C SER A 297 52.73 -6.69 12.43
N GLY A 298 53.75 -6.05 11.89
CA GLY A 298 53.80 -5.58 10.48
C GLY A 298 53.72 -6.70 9.42
N ILE A 299 53.18 -7.87 9.78
CA ILE A 299 53.00 -9.05 8.96
C ILE A 299 51.50 -9.17 8.63
N ILE A 300 51.14 -8.71 7.44
CA ILE A 300 49.80 -8.91 6.88
C ILE A 300 49.70 -10.37 6.41
N THR A 301 48.99 -11.22 7.15
CA THR A 301 48.73 -12.60 6.72
C THR A 301 47.44 -12.68 5.92
N ILE A 302 47.53 -12.64 4.58
CA ILE A 302 46.37 -12.81 3.69
C ILE A 302 46.07 -14.31 3.56
N LYS A 303 44.96 -14.77 4.14
CA LYS A 303 44.41 -16.11 3.85
C LYS A 303 43.42 -16.00 2.70
N ALA A 304 43.72 -16.67 1.59
CA ALA A 304 42.79 -16.75 0.47
C ALA A 304 41.49 -17.46 0.90
N ARG A 305 40.35 -16.80 0.71
CA ARG A 305 39.01 -17.38 0.88
C ARG A 305 38.36 -17.46 -0.49
N GLN A 306 38.00 -18.66 -0.94
CA GLN A 306 37.18 -18.81 -2.14
C GLN A 306 35.80 -18.18 -1.89
N SER A 307 35.46 -17.17 -2.69
CA SER A 307 34.12 -16.61 -2.76
C SER A 307 33.36 -17.28 -3.92
N GLY A 308 32.04 -17.35 -3.83
CA GLY A 308 31.17 -18.00 -4.84
C GLY A 308 31.14 -17.34 -6.22
N TRP A 309 31.99 -16.36 -6.49
CA TRP A 309 32.11 -15.66 -7.77
C TRP A 309 32.96 -16.42 -8.81
N ASN A 310 33.67 -17.48 -8.41
CA ASN A 310 34.58 -18.23 -9.29
C ASN A 310 33.96 -19.52 -9.87
N ILE A 311 32.64 -19.70 -9.81
CA ILE A 311 31.96 -20.90 -10.33
C ILE A 311 31.26 -20.58 -11.65
N ILE A 312 32.00 -20.12 -12.66
CA ILE A 312 31.54 -20.21 -14.07
C ILE A 312 32.77 -20.45 -14.95
N LYS A 313 32.94 -21.70 -15.39
CA LYS A 313 33.62 -22.07 -16.64
C LYS A 313 32.87 -23.24 -17.24
#